data_AF-A0A521H7L9-F1
#
_entry.id   AF-A0A521H7L9-F1
#
_cell.length_a   1.000
_cell.length_b   1.000
_cell.length_c   1.000
_cell.angle_alpha   90.00
_cell.angle_beta   90.00
_cell.angle_gamma   90.00
#
_symmetry.space_group_name_H-M   'P 1'
#
loop_
_entity.id
_entity.type
_entity.pdbx_description
1 polymer ?
#
loop_
_entity_poly.entity_id
_entity_poly.type
_entity_poly.pdbx_seq_one_letter_code
_entity_poly.pdbx_strand_id
1 'polypeptide(L)'
;MMFLPVLFACLDPNPQESGGGWALRWRLDGGTALEGFGRGIAGISDLEGDSASDVIVGIEGWDGVVESSGKVTVYSGATGLAIFEFVGTEFLGSLGHSVANVGDVNGDGVEDIAGGAPFESPGGAAYVWSGADGRVLHRFTRSEIGAIYGRYIAGAGDVDGDGAADVLVGSERSSVFGPAAGASFVYSGATGAQLLVLGQSAARNAQDGDGLGDINADGLADLVISDFLNGGSVAVYSGADGSVLYRIPSVAPFDGFGGSLANIRDIDRDGVNDFIVGAPAPQAGVRKGRAYVYSGVSGMLLMDLRGNVDHDEFGFDVAGGMDVNGDGYPDMVVGAHFGGSLEQGAAFVHSGLDGRLLAELVGETPFDLFGHAVAMTPDVNSDGLGDVVVYSHGADYGASNAGSVNLLELHSYLTADPRKVSAAAGETVTFALDFPDSEAGKVWQLLLSTDRAGQITIGGVHIPLMLSPLLRRTLLDPPAIFSSTSGVLDPSGDAMTIATLAAGQASAWVGFTLRFAAVSLDLPSNPRLSSAGVRIAVVP
;
A
#
# COMPACT_ATOMS: atom_id res chain seq x y z
N MET A 1 -6.71 0.82 59.93
CA MET A 1 -6.36 1.91 58.99
C MET A 1 -4.96 1.59 58.46
N MET A 2 -4.88 1.00 57.26
CA MET A 2 -4.60 1.66 55.95
C MET A 2 -3.07 1.72 55.77
N PHE A 3 -2.41 1.15 54.74
CA PHE A 3 -2.52 1.31 53.27
C PHE A 3 -1.97 0.02 52.59
N LEU A 4 -2.69 -0.61 51.64
CA LEU A 4 -2.73 -0.45 50.16
C LEU A 4 -1.59 -1.14 49.38
N PRO A 5 -1.90 -1.97 48.36
CA PRO A 5 -0.93 -2.77 47.60
C PRO A 5 -0.29 -1.98 46.44
N VAL A 6 0.95 -2.32 46.10
CA VAL A 6 1.67 -1.80 44.94
C VAL A 6 1.19 -2.53 43.68
N LEU A 7 0.53 -1.78 42.81
CA LEU A 7 0.16 -2.17 41.46
C LEU A 7 1.45 -2.23 40.61
N PHE A 8 1.66 -3.34 39.90
CA PHE A 8 2.61 -3.38 38.79
C PHE A 8 2.05 -2.49 37.69
N ALA A 9 2.68 -1.33 37.47
CA ALA A 9 2.56 -0.63 36.20
C ALA A 9 3.38 -1.43 35.18
N CYS A 10 2.68 -2.06 34.25
CA CYS A 10 3.26 -2.43 32.96
C CYS A 10 3.70 -1.11 32.32
N LEU A 11 4.99 -0.98 32.01
CA LEU A 11 5.48 0.09 31.14
C LEU A 11 4.79 -0.11 29.79
N ASP A 12 3.99 0.86 29.37
CA ASP A 12 3.55 0.96 27.97
C ASP A 12 4.79 0.94 27.09
N PRO A 13 4.94 -0.03 26.18
CA PRO A 13 5.94 0.07 25.15
C PRO A 13 5.32 0.97 24.08
N ASN A 14 5.39 2.30 24.20
CA ASN A 14 5.05 3.15 23.06
C ASN A 14 6.09 2.86 21.97
N PRO A 15 5.74 2.14 20.88
CA PRO A 15 6.65 2.05 19.76
C PRO A 15 6.77 3.47 19.18
N GLN A 16 7.98 3.86 18.82
CA GLN A 16 8.30 5.20 18.34
C GLN A 16 7.50 5.55 17.08
N GLU A 17 6.86 6.71 17.12
CA GLU A 17 6.23 7.35 15.96
C GLU A 17 7.30 8.07 15.12
N SER A 18 8.07 7.27 14.38
CA SER A 18 8.82 7.77 13.25
C SER A 18 7.84 8.10 12.14
N GLY A 19 7.64 9.38 11.81
CA GLY A 19 6.84 9.79 10.67
C GLY A 19 5.57 10.57 11.02
N GLY A 20 5.12 10.57 12.27
CA GLY A 20 3.85 11.19 12.63
C GLY A 20 2.91 10.23 13.36
N GLY A 21 1.67 10.69 13.60
CA GLY A 21 0.62 9.90 14.23
C GLY A 21 -0.33 9.32 13.18
N TRP A 22 -0.78 8.09 13.36
CA TRP A 22 -1.75 7.46 12.45
C TRP A 22 -3.18 7.80 12.86
N ALA A 23 -4.02 8.17 11.89
CA ALA A 23 -5.41 8.53 12.13
C ALA A 23 -6.34 7.89 11.09
N LEU A 24 -7.58 7.65 11.51
CA LEU A 24 -8.66 7.26 10.60
C LEU A 24 -9.14 8.52 9.87
N ARG A 25 -9.02 8.54 8.54
CA ARG A 25 -9.56 9.62 7.71
C ARG A 25 -11.07 9.47 7.55
N TRP A 26 -11.48 8.29 7.11
CA TRP A 26 -12.88 7.89 7.06
C TRP A 26 -13.02 6.37 7.09
N ARG A 27 -14.24 5.93 7.44
CA ARG A 27 -14.67 4.53 7.39
C ARG A 27 -15.96 4.43 6.59
N LEU A 28 -16.03 3.41 5.75
CA LEU A 28 -17.22 3.02 5.02
C LEU A 28 -17.69 1.65 5.52
N ASP A 29 -18.98 1.58 5.89
CA ASP A 29 -19.59 0.40 6.50
C ASP A 29 -20.59 -0.24 5.54
N GLY A 30 -20.57 -1.56 5.42
CA GLY A 30 -21.55 -2.32 4.64
C GLY A 30 -22.97 -2.15 5.21
N GLY A 31 -23.94 -1.98 4.32
CA GLY A 31 -25.35 -1.76 4.65
C GLY A 31 -26.19 -3.04 4.73
N THR A 32 -25.70 -4.17 4.21
CA THR A 32 -26.44 -5.44 4.15
C THR A 32 -25.64 -6.56 4.80
N ALA A 33 -26.32 -7.41 5.56
CA ALA A 33 -25.67 -8.52 6.25
C ALA A 33 -24.99 -9.48 5.26
N LEU A 34 -23.75 -9.88 5.55
CA LEU A 34 -22.95 -10.83 4.76
C LEU A 34 -22.61 -10.37 3.32
N GLU A 35 -22.76 -9.09 2.98
CA GLU A 35 -22.51 -8.63 1.60
C GLU A 35 -21.01 -8.54 1.25
N GLY A 36 -20.12 -8.61 2.24
CA GLY A 36 -18.67 -8.57 2.02
C GLY A 36 -18.19 -7.23 1.49
N PHE A 37 -18.70 -6.11 2.04
CA PHE A 37 -18.29 -4.76 1.70
C PHE A 37 -16.80 -4.55 2.00
N GLY A 38 -15.97 -4.38 0.97
CA GLY A 38 -14.51 -4.31 1.14
C GLY A 38 -13.78 -5.62 0.86
N ARG A 39 -14.48 -6.65 0.35
CA ARG A 39 -13.86 -7.94 0.04
C ARG A 39 -12.64 -7.81 -0.87
N GLY A 40 -12.77 -7.00 -1.91
CA GLY A 40 -11.67 -6.55 -2.74
C GLY A 40 -11.40 -5.08 -2.47
N ILE A 41 -10.14 -4.71 -2.31
CA ILE A 41 -9.71 -3.31 -2.19
C ILE A 41 -8.46 -3.06 -3.03
N ALA A 42 -8.35 -1.86 -3.59
CA ALA A 42 -7.14 -1.37 -4.26
C ALA A 42 -7.10 0.16 -4.20
N GLY A 43 -5.90 0.74 -4.12
CA GLY A 43 -5.71 2.16 -4.38
C GLY A 43 -5.68 2.45 -5.88
N ILE A 44 -6.04 3.67 -6.26
CA ILE A 44 -5.91 4.17 -7.64
C ILE A 44 -5.59 5.65 -7.59
N SER A 45 -4.91 6.18 -8.61
CA SER A 45 -4.68 7.62 -8.73
C SER A 45 -5.98 8.43 -8.77
N ASP A 46 -5.85 9.74 -8.60
CA ASP A 46 -6.94 10.73 -8.64
C ASP A 46 -7.73 10.67 -9.96
N LEU A 47 -8.98 10.20 -9.90
CA LEU A 47 -9.84 10.07 -11.08
C LEU A 47 -10.75 11.30 -11.29
N GLU A 48 -11.04 12.08 -10.23
CA GLU A 48 -11.88 13.29 -10.31
C GLU A 48 -11.12 14.60 -10.53
N GLY A 49 -9.79 14.58 -10.44
CA GLY A 49 -8.93 15.75 -10.57
C GLY A 49 -8.92 16.65 -9.33
N ASP A 50 -9.17 16.10 -8.14
CA ASP A 50 -9.17 16.85 -6.88
C ASP A 50 -7.82 16.82 -6.12
N SER A 51 -6.82 16.18 -6.72
CA SER A 51 -5.46 15.95 -6.19
C SER A 51 -5.37 15.00 -5.00
N ALA A 52 -6.45 14.30 -4.67
CA ALA A 52 -6.43 13.14 -3.78
C ALA A 52 -6.60 11.86 -4.61
N SER A 53 -5.83 10.84 -4.25
CA SER A 53 -5.98 9.50 -4.83
C SER A 53 -7.25 8.84 -4.33
N ASP A 54 -7.72 7.80 -5.04
CA ASP A 54 -9.00 7.15 -4.76
C ASP A 54 -8.84 5.69 -4.33
N VAL A 55 -9.98 5.09 -3.98
CA VAL A 55 -10.04 3.71 -3.48
C VAL A 55 -11.11 2.92 -4.22
N ILE A 56 -10.71 1.79 -4.80
CA ILE A 56 -11.61 0.83 -5.43
C ILE A 56 -12.05 -0.19 -4.38
N VAL A 57 -13.36 -0.40 -4.26
CA VAL A 57 -13.98 -1.31 -3.28
C VAL A 57 -14.91 -2.28 -3.97
N GLY A 58 -14.68 -3.57 -3.76
CA GLY A 58 -15.52 -4.67 -4.20
C GLY A 58 -16.49 -5.14 -3.12
N ILE A 59 -17.71 -5.48 -3.53
CA ILE A 59 -18.79 -5.95 -2.67
C ILE A 59 -19.38 -7.22 -3.31
N GLU A 60 -18.80 -8.38 -2.99
CA GLU A 60 -19.09 -9.63 -3.69
C GLU A 60 -20.51 -10.17 -3.48
N GLY A 61 -21.10 -9.88 -2.31
CA GLY A 61 -22.42 -10.34 -1.91
C GLY A 61 -23.51 -9.31 -2.15
N TRP A 62 -23.21 -8.19 -2.82
CA TRP A 62 -24.19 -7.13 -3.06
C TRP A 62 -25.36 -7.64 -3.92
N ASP A 63 -26.58 -7.36 -3.46
CA ASP A 63 -27.82 -7.73 -4.13
C ASP A 63 -28.30 -6.60 -5.05
N GLY A 64 -28.26 -6.85 -6.36
CA GLY A 64 -28.78 -5.95 -7.36
C GLY A 64 -30.19 -6.28 -7.80
N VAL A 65 -30.40 -6.35 -9.12
CA VAL A 65 -31.64 -6.89 -9.68
C VAL A 65 -31.77 -8.39 -9.39
N VAL A 66 -30.63 -9.06 -9.21
CA VAL A 66 -30.52 -10.49 -8.86
C VAL A 66 -29.60 -10.65 -7.66
N GLU A 67 -29.81 -11.74 -6.91
CA GLU A 67 -29.07 -12.07 -5.68
C GLU A 67 -27.58 -12.24 -5.94
N SER A 68 -26.76 -11.67 -5.05
CA SER A 68 -25.29 -11.68 -5.05
C SER A 68 -24.68 -11.47 -6.44
N SER A 69 -25.26 -10.53 -7.20
CA SER A 69 -24.67 -10.11 -8.47
C SER A 69 -23.33 -9.42 -8.27
N GLY A 70 -23.15 -8.83 -7.08
CA GLY A 70 -21.96 -8.10 -6.69
C GLY A 70 -21.88 -6.70 -7.28
N LYS A 71 -20.97 -5.89 -6.74
CA LYS A 71 -20.74 -4.50 -7.12
C LYS A 71 -19.27 -4.12 -6.95
N VAL A 72 -18.78 -3.22 -7.79
CA VAL A 72 -17.54 -2.47 -7.58
C VAL A 72 -17.88 -0.99 -7.48
N THR A 73 -17.34 -0.31 -6.48
CA THR A 73 -17.51 1.14 -6.29
C THR A 73 -16.15 1.78 -6.12
N VAL A 74 -15.92 2.90 -6.81
CA VAL A 74 -14.74 3.74 -6.59
C VAL A 74 -15.14 4.90 -5.68
N TYR A 75 -14.38 5.12 -4.63
CA TYR A 75 -14.61 6.15 -3.63
C TYR A 75 -13.49 7.17 -3.65
N SER A 76 -13.87 8.44 -3.60
CA SER A 76 -12.97 9.58 -3.44
C SER A 76 -12.14 9.45 -2.18
N GLY A 77 -10.81 9.48 -2.27
CA GLY A 77 -9.96 9.43 -1.08
C GLY A 77 -10.10 10.67 -0.20
N ALA A 78 -10.40 11.82 -0.80
CA ALA A 78 -10.64 13.06 -0.07
C ALA A 78 -11.95 13.03 0.74
N THR A 79 -13.03 12.52 0.14
CA THR A 79 -14.40 12.73 0.69
C THR A 79 -15.12 11.46 1.13
N GLY A 80 -14.66 10.28 0.70
CA GLY A 80 -15.36 9.01 0.88
C GLY A 80 -16.65 8.90 0.06
N LEU A 81 -16.89 9.80 -0.89
CA LEU A 81 -18.06 9.76 -1.78
C LEU A 81 -17.81 8.87 -3.00
N ALA A 82 -18.85 8.21 -3.49
CA ALA A 82 -18.73 7.36 -4.68
C ALA A 82 -18.53 8.20 -5.96
N ILE A 83 -17.52 7.83 -6.76
CA ILE A 83 -17.20 8.40 -8.07
C ILE A 83 -17.85 7.54 -9.16
N PHE A 84 -17.59 6.23 -9.12
CA PHE A 84 -18.16 5.25 -10.05
C PHE A 84 -18.83 4.10 -9.31
N GLU A 85 -19.88 3.56 -9.90
CA GLU A 85 -20.53 2.32 -9.45
C GLU A 85 -20.74 1.37 -10.64
N PHE A 86 -20.17 0.17 -10.53
CA PHE A 86 -20.30 -0.90 -11.51
C PHE A 86 -21.09 -2.05 -10.90
N VAL A 87 -22.28 -2.29 -11.44
CA VAL A 87 -23.22 -3.26 -10.90
C VAL A 87 -23.17 -4.55 -11.70
N GLY A 88 -22.96 -5.68 -11.02
CA GLY A 88 -23.10 -7.00 -11.62
C GLY A 88 -24.55 -7.27 -12.03
N THR A 89 -24.74 -8.05 -13.08
CA THR A 89 -26.08 -8.32 -13.64
C THR A 89 -26.49 -9.80 -13.60
N GLU A 90 -25.58 -10.68 -13.19
CA GLU A 90 -25.78 -12.13 -13.22
C GLU A 90 -26.01 -12.68 -11.80
N PHE A 91 -26.92 -13.66 -11.68
CA PHE A 91 -27.26 -14.29 -10.41
C PHE A 91 -26.05 -15.02 -9.83
N LEU A 92 -25.70 -14.71 -8.58
CA LEU A 92 -24.49 -15.19 -7.89
C LEU A 92 -23.20 -14.91 -8.67
N GLY A 93 -23.16 -13.86 -9.51
CA GLY A 93 -21.96 -13.51 -10.28
C GLY A 93 -20.79 -13.06 -9.40
N SER A 94 -21.10 -12.45 -8.25
CA SER A 94 -20.14 -11.90 -7.28
C SER A 94 -19.11 -10.95 -7.90
N LEU A 95 -19.57 -10.00 -8.72
CA LEU A 95 -18.72 -8.90 -9.17
C LEU A 95 -18.12 -8.16 -7.97
N GLY A 96 -16.83 -7.84 -8.03
CA GLY A 96 -16.12 -7.21 -6.92
C GLY A 96 -15.55 -8.21 -5.91
N HIS A 97 -15.56 -9.50 -6.23
CA HIS A 97 -14.80 -10.50 -5.48
C HIS A 97 -13.30 -10.13 -5.42
N SER A 98 -12.76 -9.66 -6.54
CA SER A 98 -11.42 -9.09 -6.64
C SER A 98 -11.50 -7.78 -7.43
N VAL A 99 -10.68 -6.80 -7.07
CA VAL A 99 -10.55 -5.53 -7.78
C VAL A 99 -9.06 -5.21 -7.94
N ALA A 100 -8.72 -4.40 -8.93
CA ALA A 100 -7.35 -3.91 -9.11
C ALA A 100 -7.35 -2.59 -9.88
N ASN A 101 -6.32 -1.79 -9.63
CA ASN A 101 -5.80 -0.85 -10.60
C ASN A 101 -4.98 -1.64 -11.63
N VAL A 102 -5.29 -1.50 -12.91
CA VAL A 102 -4.60 -2.22 -14.00
C VAL A 102 -3.68 -1.32 -14.82
N GLY A 103 -3.42 -0.09 -14.35
CA GLY A 103 -2.74 0.94 -15.13
C GLY A 103 -3.62 1.50 -16.25
N ASP A 104 -3.05 2.36 -17.08
CA ASP A 104 -3.74 2.89 -18.27
C ASP A 104 -3.71 1.84 -19.39
N VAL A 105 -4.80 1.08 -19.51
CA VAL A 105 -4.90 0.00 -20.50
C VAL A 105 -5.30 0.52 -21.88
N ASN A 106 -5.76 1.77 -21.96
CA ASN A 106 -6.34 2.33 -23.18
C ASN A 106 -5.54 3.50 -23.79
N GLY A 107 -4.49 3.94 -23.09
CA GLY A 107 -3.54 4.96 -23.52
C GLY A 107 -4.08 6.40 -23.42
N ASP A 108 -5.08 6.66 -22.56
CA ASP A 108 -5.68 7.98 -22.39
C ASP A 108 -5.00 8.84 -21.30
N GLY A 109 -4.04 8.26 -20.58
CA GLY A 109 -3.27 8.89 -19.51
C GLY A 109 -3.94 8.83 -18.14
N VAL A 110 -5.05 8.10 -17.99
CA VAL A 110 -5.74 7.85 -16.72
C VAL A 110 -5.69 6.36 -16.42
N GLU A 111 -5.43 6.01 -15.15
CA GLU A 111 -5.40 4.60 -14.74
C GLU A 111 -6.80 3.97 -14.80
N ASP A 112 -6.88 2.70 -15.18
CA ASP A 112 -8.13 1.98 -15.40
C ASP A 112 -8.45 0.98 -14.28
N ILE A 113 -9.74 0.67 -14.14
CA ILE A 113 -10.31 -0.09 -13.02
C ILE A 113 -10.65 -1.50 -13.50
N ALA A 114 -10.35 -2.51 -12.69
CA ALA A 114 -10.73 -3.88 -13.00
C ALA A 114 -11.50 -4.58 -11.86
N GLY A 115 -12.40 -5.50 -12.23
CA GLY A 115 -13.26 -6.22 -11.31
C GLY A 115 -13.52 -7.66 -11.75
N GLY A 116 -13.35 -8.59 -10.81
CA GLY A 116 -13.60 -10.03 -10.99
C GLY A 116 -15.01 -10.44 -10.58
N ALA A 117 -15.62 -11.33 -11.36
CA ALA A 117 -16.90 -11.98 -11.10
C ALA A 117 -16.74 -13.50 -11.26
N PRO A 118 -16.06 -14.17 -10.31
CA PRO A 118 -15.62 -15.55 -10.45
C PRO A 118 -16.73 -16.58 -10.63
N PHE A 119 -17.95 -16.22 -10.24
CA PHE A 119 -19.10 -17.12 -10.23
C PHE A 119 -20.11 -16.79 -11.33
N GLU A 120 -19.83 -15.79 -12.18
CA GLU A 120 -20.61 -15.57 -13.40
C GLU A 120 -20.63 -16.81 -14.30
N SER A 121 -21.81 -17.17 -14.81
CA SER A 121 -21.91 -18.31 -15.71
C SER A 121 -21.33 -17.99 -17.11
N PRO A 122 -20.67 -18.98 -17.77
CA PRO A 122 -20.52 -20.36 -17.32
C PRO A 122 -19.28 -20.62 -16.46
N GLY A 123 -18.21 -19.83 -16.57
CA GLY A 123 -16.90 -20.12 -15.96
C GLY A 123 -16.26 -19.01 -15.13
N GLY A 124 -16.95 -17.88 -14.96
CA GLY A 124 -16.46 -16.64 -14.37
C GLY A 124 -16.13 -15.58 -15.43
N ALA A 125 -16.02 -14.33 -14.98
CA ALA A 125 -15.69 -13.18 -15.81
C ALA A 125 -14.74 -12.20 -15.10
N ALA A 126 -14.09 -11.37 -15.91
CA ALA A 126 -13.35 -10.20 -15.48
C ALA A 126 -13.76 -9.01 -16.36
N TYR A 127 -13.89 -7.85 -15.73
CA TYR A 127 -14.28 -6.59 -16.37
C TYR A 127 -13.15 -5.58 -16.19
N VAL A 128 -12.96 -4.74 -17.20
CA VAL A 128 -12.09 -3.56 -17.15
C VAL A 128 -12.88 -2.34 -17.59
N TRP A 129 -12.83 -1.28 -16.80
CA TRP A 129 -13.52 -0.02 -17.03
C TRP A 129 -12.51 1.12 -17.12
N SER A 130 -12.82 2.11 -17.95
CA SER A 130 -11.99 3.30 -18.06
C SER A 130 -12.06 4.11 -16.77
N GLY A 131 -10.91 4.52 -16.22
CA GLY A 131 -10.88 5.44 -15.08
C GLY A 131 -11.36 6.85 -15.45
N ALA A 132 -11.22 7.24 -16.72
CA ALA A 132 -11.61 8.58 -17.17
C ALA A 132 -13.14 8.79 -17.26
N ASP A 133 -13.91 7.74 -17.59
CA ASP A 133 -15.35 7.88 -17.84
C ASP A 133 -16.23 6.70 -17.37
N GLY A 134 -15.64 5.65 -16.79
CA GLY A 134 -16.34 4.47 -16.30
C GLY A 134 -16.91 3.54 -17.38
N ARG A 135 -16.63 3.76 -18.67
CA ARG A 135 -17.12 2.85 -19.73
C ARG A 135 -16.38 1.51 -19.68
N VAL A 136 -17.07 0.43 -20.05
CA VAL A 136 -16.43 -0.88 -20.20
C VAL A 136 -15.42 -0.81 -21.36
N LEU A 137 -14.16 -1.13 -21.06
CA LEU A 137 -13.09 -1.32 -22.02
C LEU A 137 -13.04 -2.76 -22.49
N HIS A 138 -12.98 -3.69 -21.52
CA HIS A 138 -12.90 -5.13 -21.80
C HIS A 138 -13.80 -5.95 -20.90
N ARG A 139 -14.22 -7.09 -21.44
CA ARG A 139 -14.87 -8.16 -20.68
C ARG A 139 -14.30 -9.50 -21.10
N PHE A 140 -13.57 -10.14 -20.19
CA PHE A 140 -12.97 -11.45 -20.41
C PHE A 140 -13.82 -12.53 -19.76
N THR A 141 -14.00 -13.67 -20.43
CA THR A 141 -14.83 -14.77 -19.92
C THR A 141 -14.23 -16.13 -20.25
N ARG A 142 -14.68 -17.15 -19.52
CA ARG A 142 -14.39 -18.55 -19.82
C ARG A 142 -15.66 -19.34 -20.01
N SER A 143 -15.62 -20.25 -20.99
CA SER A 143 -16.68 -21.23 -21.26
C SER A 143 -16.63 -22.46 -20.35
N GLU A 144 -15.51 -22.67 -19.67
CA GLU A 144 -15.28 -23.82 -18.79
C GLU A 144 -16.11 -23.67 -17.51
N ILE A 145 -17.08 -24.56 -17.31
CA ILE A 145 -17.97 -24.50 -16.14
C ILE A 145 -17.17 -24.67 -14.85
N GLY A 146 -17.33 -23.70 -13.93
CA GLY A 146 -16.70 -23.75 -12.62
C GLY A 146 -15.19 -23.53 -12.64
N ALA A 147 -14.65 -22.89 -13.67
CA ALA A 147 -13.23 -22.51 -13.74
C ALA A 147 -12.84 -21.44 -12.70
N ILE A 148 -13.81 -20.74 -12.12
CA ILE A 148 -13.61 -19.64 -11.16
C ILE A 148 -12.68 -18.58 -11.76
N TYR A 149 -12.98 -18.17 -12.98
CA TYR A 149 -12.22 -17.19 -13.75
C TYR A 149 -12.52 -15.77 -13.29
N GLY A 150 -11.51 -14.94 -13.04
CA GLY A 150 -11.69 -13.64 -12.39
C GLY A 150 -11.73 -13.76 -10.86
N ARG A 151 -11.20 -14.85 -10.30
CA ARG A 151 -10.96 -14.97 -8.86
C ARG A 151 -9.95 -13.94 -8.35
N TYR A 152 -8.98 -13.66 -9.21
CA TYR A 152 -7.87 -12.75 -8.99
C TYR A 152 -7.68 -11.93 -10.26
N ILE A 153 -7.38 -10.65 -10.09
CA ILE A 153 -7.11 -9.71 -11.17
C ILE A 153 -6.01 -8.77 -10.73
N ALA A 154 -5.12 -8.42 -11.65
CA ALA A 154 -4.00 -7.51 -11.44
C ALA A 154 -3.58 -6.90 -12.78
N GLY A 155 -2.88 -5.75 -12.75
CA GLY A 155 -2.13 -5.29 -13.91
C GLY A 155 -0.90 -6.17 -14.14
N ALA A 156 -0.51 -6.31 -15.40
CA ALA A 156 0.60 -7.13 -15.86
C ALA A 156 1.82 -6.30 -16.27
N GLY A 157 1.73 -4.96 -16.22
CA GLY A 157 2.66 -4.08 -16.96
C GLY A 157 2.46 -4.21 -18.47
N ASP A 158 3.32 -3.60 -19.28
CA ASP A 158 3.30 -3.74 -20.75
C ASP A 158 4.10 -4.99 -21.14
N VAL A 159 3.42 -6.11 -21.42
CA VAL A 159 4.08 -7.40 -21.73
C VAL A 159 4.19 -7.66 -23.23
N ASP A 160 3.52 -6.89 -24.09
CA ASP A 160 3.63 -7.00 -25.55
C ASP A 160 4.33 -5.81 -26.24
N GLY A 161 4.67 -4.76 -25.49
CA GLY A 161 5.45 -3.61 -25.93
C GLY A 161 4.64 -2.60 -26.74
N ASP A 162 3.31 -2.61 -26.61
CA ASP A 162 2.43 -1.69 -27.32
C ASP A 162 2.26 -0.32 -26.62
N GLY A 163 2.80 -0.19 -25.41
CA GLY A 163 2.81 1.02 -24.60
C GLY A 163 1.56 1.21 -23.73
N ALA A 164 0.60 0.28 -23.76
CA ALA A 164 -0.50 0.21 -22.81
C ALA A 164 -0.21 -0.83 -21.72
N ALA A 165 -0.79 -0.64 -20.54
CA ALA A 165 -0.70 -1.65 -19.48
C ALA A 165 -1.58 -2.86 -19.81
N ASP A 166 -1.09 -4.07 -19.53
CA ASP A 166 -1.81 -5.32 -19.78
C ASP A 166 -2.49 -5.87 -18.53
N VAL A 167 -3.38 -6.85 -18.72
CA VAL A 167 -4.24 -7.38 -17.66
C VAL A 167 -3.97 -8.84 -17.40
N LEU A 168 -3.74 -9.19 -16.13
CA LEU A 168 -3.62 -10.57 -15.65
C LEU A 168 -4.94 -11.00 -14.98
N VAL A 169 -5.49 -12.12 -15.44
CA VAL A 169 -6.70 -12.72 -14.85
C VAL A 169 -6.44 -14.16 -14.41
N GLY A 170 -6.64 -14.41 -13.12
CA GLY A 170 -6.49 -15.72 -12.51
C GLY A 170 -7.77 -16.55 -12.59
N SER A 171 -7.60 -17.86 -12.81
CA SER A 171 -8.66 -18.86 -12.78
C SER A 171 -8.24 -20.00 -11.86
N GLU A 172 -8.85 -20.05 -10.68
CA GLU A 172 -8.44 -21.00 -9.62
C GLU A 172 -8.60 -22.46 -10.04
N ARG A 173 -9.61 -22.76 -10.86
CA ARG A 173 -9.99 -24.13 -11.22
C ARG A 173 -9.98 -24.39 -12.72
N SER A 174 -9.21 -23.62 -13.48
CA SER A 174 -9.07 -23.90 -14.91
C SER A 174 -8.46 -25.27 -15.15
N SER A 175 -8.93 -25.95 -16.19
CA SER A 175 -8.43 -27.26 -16.59
C SER A 175 -7.41 -27.22 -17.73
N VAL A 176 -6.94 -26.03 -18.14
CA VAL A 176 -6.00 -25.87 -19.26
C VAL A 176 -4.73 -26.71 -19.08
N PHE A 177 -4.21 -26.81 -17.85
CA PHE A 177 -2.99 -27.57 -17.53
C PHE A 177 -3.26 -28.90 -16.81
N GLY A 178 -4.49 -29.42 -16.91
CA GLY A 178 -4.97 -30.60 -16.20
C GLY A 178 -6.16 -30.29 -15.30
N PRO A 179 -6.91 -31.31 -14.83
CA PRO A 179 -8.19 -31.10 -14.15
C PRO A 179 -8.08 -30.15 -12.95
N ALA A 180 -8.77 -29.01 -13.02
CA ALA A 180 -8.77 -27.96 -12.00
C ALA A 180 -7.36 -27.57 -11.50
N ALA A 181 -6.36 -27.60 -12.39
CA ALA A 181 -4.98 -27.23 -12.07
C ALA A 181 -4.80 -25.72 -11.83
N GLY A 182 -5.79 -24.91 -12.24
CA GLY A 182 -5.68 -23.46 -12.25
C GLY A 182 -4.83 -22.95 -13.41
N ALA A 183 -5.04 -21.68 -13.77
CA ALA A 183 -4.25 -21.00 -14.80
C ALA A 183 -4.32 -19.48 -14.61
N SER A 184 -3.32 -18.79 -15.13
CA SER A 184 -3.33 -17.33 -15.27
C SER A 184 -3.33 -16.96 -16.73
N PHE A 185 -4.07 -15.91 -17.07
CA PHE A 185 -4.26 -15.47 -18.43
C PHE A 185 -3.88 -14.02 -18.55
N VAL A 186 -3.00 -13.70 -19.49
CA VAL A 186 -2.56 -12.32 -19.75
C VAL A 186 -3.23 -11.83 -21.02
N TYR A 187 -3.74 -10.60 -20.99
CA TYR A 187 -4.42 -9.96 -22.11
C TYR A 187 -3.83 -8.59 -22.37
N SER A 188 -3.66 -8.27 -23.66
CA SER A 188 -3.30 -6.93 -24.11
C SER A 188 -4.35 -5.94 -23.62
N GLY A 189 -3.90 -4.90 -22.92
CA GLY A 189 -4.77 -3.82 -22.46
C GLY A 189 -5.37 -3.04 -23.62
N ALA A 190 -4.59 -2.73 -24.65
CA ALA A 190 -5.08 -1.94 -25.77
C ALA A 190 -6.09 -2.71 -26.63
N THR A 191 -5.87 -4.02 -26.83
CA THR A 191 -6.64 -4.80 -27.82
C THR A 191 -7.59 -5.82 -27.23
N GLY A 192 -7.41 -6.20 -25.97
CA GLY A 192 -8.11 -7.32 -25.32
C GLY A 192 -7.70 -8.69 -25.85
N ALA A 193 -6.67 -8.79 -26.68
CA ALA A 193 -6.16 -10.05 -27.20
C ALA A 193 -5.47 -10.84 -26.09
N GLN A 194 -5.71 -12.14 -26.02
CA GLN A 194 -5.00 -13.00 -25.07
C GLN A 194 -3.56 -13.21 -25.53
N LEU A 195 -2.60 -12.83 -24.70
CA LEU A 195 -1.16 -12.89 -24.97
C LEU A 195 -0.54 -14.19 -24.45
N LEU A 196 -0.76 -14.49 -23.17
CA LEU A 196 -0.15 -15.63 -22.49
C LEU A 196 -1.18 -16.47 -21.72
N VAL A 197 -0.81 -17.73 -21.51
CA VAL A 197 -1.46 -18.63 -20.53
C VAL A 197 -0.37 -19.27 -19.70
N LEU A 198 -0.35 -18.99 -18.41
CA LEU A 198 0.72 -19.36 -17.49
C LEU A 198 0.27 -20.47 -16.52
N GLY A 199 1.22 -21.37 -16.23
CA GLY A 199 1.06 -22.71 -15.65
C GLY A 199 0.60 -22.80 -14.19
N GLN A 200 0.58 -24.05 -13.68
CA GLN A 200 -0.25 -24.55 -12.58
C GLN A 200 -0.33 -23.67 -11.32
N SER A 201 -1.57 -23.53 -10.86
CA SER A 201 -2.07 -23.03 -9.57
C SER A 201 -2.58 -21.60 -9.50
N ALA A 202 -3.58 -21.45 -8.64
CA ALA A 202 -4.49 -20.33 -8.41
C ALA A 202 -3.78 -18.97 -8.18
N ALA A 203 -3.39 -18.32 -9.27
CA ALA A 203 -2.58 -17.12 -9.22
C ALA A 203 -3.23 -15.94 -8.48
N ARG A 204 -2.69 -15.61 -7.32
CA ARG A 204 -2.78 -14.26 -6.75
C ARG A 204 -1.57 -13.48 -7.26
N ASN A 205 -1.81 -12.35 -7.90
CA ASN A 205 -0.76 -11.36 -8.13
C ASN A 205 -1.24 -9.96 -7.74
N ALA A 206 -0.25 -9.08 -7.55
CA ALA A 206 -0.26 -7.80 -6.89
C ALA A 206 -1.48 -6.90 -7.09
N GLN A 207 -1.90 -6.26 -6.01
CA GLN A 207 -2.94 -5.23 -5.99
C GLN A 207 -2.59 -3.96 -6.79
N ASP A 208 -1.38 -3.86 -7.37
CA ASP A 208 -0.85 -2.66 -8.01
C ASP A 208 -0.37 -2.96 -9.45
N GLY A 209 -0.84 -2.18 -10.42
CA GLY A 209 -0.96 -2.53 -11.86
C GLY A 209 0.32 -2.67 -12.70
N ASP A 210 1.50 -2.60 -12.09
CA ASP A 210 2.76 -2.34 -12.81
C ASP A 210 3.57 -3.59 -13.23
N GLY A 211 3.08 -4.83 -12.99
CA GLY A 211 3.90 -6.04 -13.21
C GLY A 211 5.15 -6.04 -12.31
N LEU A 212 6.26 -6.76 -12.62
CA LEU A 212 7.55 -6.59 -11.92
C LEU A 212 8.54 -5.65 -12.64
N GLY A 213 8.17 -5.12 -13.81
CA GLY A 213 9.14 -4.52 -14.72
C GLY A 213 9.99 -5.58 -15.46
N ASP A 214 10.96 -5.13 -16.24
CA ASP A 214 11.78 -5.98 -17.11
C ASP A 214 12.97 -6.59 -16.36
N ILE A 215 12.84 -7.84 -15.91
CA ILE A 215 13.85 -8.54 -15.13
C ILE A 215 14.96 -9.08 -16.04
N ASN A 216 14.58 -9.51 -17.24
CA ASN A 216 15.48 -10.24 -18.13
C ASN A 216 16.17 -9.34 -19.20
N ALA A 217 15.87 -8.05 -19.18
CA ALA A 217 16.37 -7.01 -20.08
C ALA A 217 15.94 -7.20 -21.55
N ASP A 218 14.74 -7.74 -21.79
CA ASP A 218 14.15 -7.89 -23.13
C ASP A 218 13.28 -6.70 -23.56
N GLY A 219 13.06 -5.74 -22.67
CA GLY A 219 12.28 -4.53 -22.86
C GLY A 219 10.79 -4.69 -22.55
N LEU A 220 10.35 -5.84 -22.03
CA LEU A 220 8.96 -6.15 -21.70
C LEU A 220 8.80 -6.40 -20.20
N ALA A 221 7.64 -6.10 -19.64
CA ALA A 221 7.38 -6.36 -18.24
C ALA A 221 7.32 -7.86 -17.95
N ASP A 222 7.92 -8.30 -16.84
CA ASP A 222 7.89 -9.68 -16.37
C ASP A 222 6.88 -9.87 -15.23
N LEU A 223 6.49 -11.13 -14.98
CA LEU A 223 5.34 -11.48 -14.16
C LEU A 223 5.73 -12.38 -13.00
N VAL A 224 5.25 -12.09 -11.80
CA VAL A 224 5.38 -12.97 -10.63
C VAL A 224 4.05 -13.63 -10.31
N ILE A 225 4.02 -14.94 -10.07
CA ILE A 225 2.78 -15.66 -9.86
C ILE A 225 2.95 -16.68 -8.74
N SER A 226 2.00 -16.68 -7.81
CA SER A 226 1.93 -17.69 -6.75
C SER A 226 1.39 -19.03 -7.22
N ASP A 227 2.07 -20.11 -6.81
CA ASP A 227 1.64 -21.50 -6.84
C ASP A 227 1.44 -22.01 -5.40
N PHE A 228 0.36 -21.54 -4.77
CA PHE A 228 -0.01 -21.89 -3.40
C PHE A 228 -0.43 -23.36 -3.24
N LEU A 229 -1.07 -23.96 -4.26
CA LEU A 229 -1.74 -25.26 -4.13
C LEU A 229 -0.79 -26.47 -4.02
N ASN A 230 0.49 -26.33 -4.41
CA ASN A 230 1.47 -27.42 -4.44
C ASN A 230 2.51 -27.37 -3.29
N GLY A 231 2.14 -26.84 -2.13
CA GLY A 231 3.04 -26.69 -0.98
C GLY A 231 3.74 -25.33 -0.91
N GLY A 232 3.25 -24.36 -1.68
CA GLY A 232 3.70 -22.96 -1.70
C GLY A 232 4.96 -22.75 -2.54
N SER A 233 4.83 -22.02 -3.64
CA SER A 233 5.97 -21.42 -4.34
C SER A 233 5.54 -20.15 -5.07
N VAL A 234 6.51 -19.33 -5.45
CA VAL A 234 6.30 -18.19 -6.34
C VAL A 234 7.21 -18.36 -7.54
N ALA A 235 6.69 -18.12 -8.73
CA ALA A 235 7.41 -18.24 -9.98
C ALA A 235 7.41 -16.92 -10.74
N VAL A 236 8.56 -16.55 -11.26
CA VAL A 236 8.71 -15.40 -12.14
C VAL A 236 8.78 -15.90 -13.58
N TYR A 237 7.98 -15.28 -14.44
CA TYR A 237 7.80 -15.60 -15.84
C TYR A 237 8.21 -14.42 -16.71
N SER A 238 8.83 -14.71 -17.85
CA SER A 238 9.04 -13.71 -18.89
C SER A 238 7.69 -13.26 -19.47
N GLY A 239 7.45 -11.96 -19.57
CA GLY A 239 6.24 -11.42 -20.22
C GLY A 239 6.22 -11.65 -21.73
N ALA A 240 7.38 -11.82 -22.36
CA ALA A 240 7.49 -12.01 -23.80
C ALA A 240 6.95 -13.37 -24.27
N ASP A 241 7.22 -14.44 -23.53
CA ASP A 241 6.95 -15.81 -23.97
C ASP A 241 6.39 -16.75 -22.90
N GLY A 242 6.26 -16.28 -21.65
CA GLY A 242 5.77 -17.08 -20.53
C GLY A 242 6.76 -18.16 -20.06
N SER A 243 8.03 -18.08 -20.44
CA SER A 243 9.07 -18.96 -19.90
C SER A 243 9.36 -18.62 -18.44
N VAL A 244 9.70 -19.62 -17.63
CA VAL A 244 10.04 -19.41 -16.22
C VAL A 244 11.46 -18.88 -16.11
N LEU A 245 11.63 -17.69 -15.54
CA LEU A 245 12.94 -17.10 -15.23
C LEU A 245 13.53 -17.76 -13.98
N TYR A 246 12.78 -17.78 -12.88
CA TYR A 246 13.17 -18.47 -11.65
C TYR A 246 11.96 -18.83 -10.78
N ARG A 247 12.18 -19.69 -9.78
CA ARG A 247 11.17 -20.11 -8.81
C ARG A 247 11.72 -20.03 -7.38
N ILE A 248 10.90 -19.51 -6.49
CA ILE A 248 11.15 -19.43 -5.05
C ILE A 248 10.24 -20.45 -4.37
N PRO A 249 10.79 -21.55 -3.83
CA PRO A 249 9.99 -22.52 -3.08
C PRO A 249 9.66 -21.98 -1.69
N SER A 250 8.58 -22.50 -1.09
CA SER A 250 8.31 -22.29 0.33
C SER A 250 9.51 -22.73 1.18
N VAL A 251 9.75 -21.97 2.26
CA VAL A 251 10.79 -22.26 3.25
C VAL A 251 10.33 -23.28 4.30
N ALA A 252 9.02 -23.50 4.47
CA ALA A 252 8.47 -24.46 5.41
C ALA A 252 7.21 -25.15 4.86
N PRO A 253 7.09 -26.49 4.97
CA PRO A 253 5.92 -27.18 4.45
C PRO A 253 4.64 -26.69 5.11
N PHE A 254 3.63 -26.35 4.31
CA PHE A 254 2.30 -25.91 4.73
C PHE A 254 2.25 -24.61 5.53
N ASP A 255 3.25 -23.74 5.40
CA ASP A 255 3.23 -22.39 5.95
C ASP A 255 2.32 -21.41 5.17
N GLY A 256 1.69 -21.90 4.10
CA GLY A 256 0.83 -21.09 3.25
C GLY A 256 1.58 -20.05 2.41
N PHE A 257 2.90 -20.23 2.20
CA PHE A 257 3.70 -19.36 1.34
C PHE A 257 3.06 -19.19 -0.04
N GLY A 258 2.91 -17.94 -0.46
CA GLY A 258 2.19 -17.57 -1.68
C GLY A 258 0.69 -17.38 -1.47
N GLY A 259 0.20 -17.35 -0.22
CA GLY A 259 -1.20 -17.07 0.09
C GLY A 259 -1.64 -15.65 -0.29
N SER A 260 -0.70 -14.72 -0.36
CA SER A 260 -0.85 -13.35 -0.84
C SER A 260 0.47 -12.88 -1.47
N LEU A 261 0.40 -11.92 -2.39
CA LEU A 261 1.52 -11.46 -3.21
C LEU A 261 1.27 -10.01 -3.64
N ALA A 262 2.26 -9.14 -3.47
CA ALA A 262 2.21 -7.76 -3.95
C ALA A 262 3.55 -7.28 -4.51
N ASN A 263 3.48 -6.44 -5.54
CA ASN A 263 4.57 -5.60 -5.98
C ASN A 263 4.76 -4.51 -4.92
N ILE A 264 6.01 -4.21 -4.58
CA ILE A 264 6.35 -3.18 -3.59
C ILE A 264 7.33 -2.15 -4.13
N ARG A 265 7.43 -2.05 -5.46
CA ARG A 265 8.38 -1.26 -6.23
C ARG A 265 9.84 -1.63 -5.92
N ASP A 266 10.76 -0.89 -6.51
CA ASP A 266 12.21 -1.09 -6.36
C ASP A 266 12.70 -0.60 -4.97
N ILE A 267 12.78 -1.51 -4.01
CA ILE A 267 13.14 -1.22 -2.61
C ILE A 267 14.66 -1.20 -2.43
N ASP A 268 15.38 -2.05 -3.16
CA ASP A 268 16.84 -2.17 -3.08
C ASP A 268 17.61 -1.28 -4.08
N ARG A 269 16.87 -0.61 -4.98
CA ARG A 269 17.33 0.36 -5.99
C ARG A 269 18.19 -0.25 -7.08
N ASP A 270 17.88 -1.48 -7.48
CA ASP A 270 18.55 -2.16 -8.57
C ASP A 270 17.92 -1.87 -9.96
N GLY A 271 16.80 -1.15 -10.00
CA GLY A 271 16.10 -0.70 -11.21
C GLY A 271 14.91 -1.56 -11.61
N VAL A 272 14.58 -2.60 -10.83
CA VAL A 272 13.46 -3.51 -11.08
C VAL A 272 12.59 -3.57 -9.82
N ASN A 273 11.28 -3.81 -9.99
CA ASN A 273 10.39 -3.85 -8.84
C ASN A 273 10.59 -5.13 -8.01
N ASP A 274 10.54 -4.98 -6.70
CA ASP A 274 10.56 -6.08 -5.74
C ASP A 274 9.14 -6.53 -5.39
N PHE A 275 9.04 -7.64 -4.67
CA PHE A 275 7.74 -8.17 -4.25
C PHE A 275 7.76 -8.77 -2.85
N ILE A 276 6.59 -8.69 -2.20
CA ILE A 276 6.31 -9.28 -0.90
C ILE A 276 5.38 -10.48 -1.06
N VAL A 277 5.67 -11.56 -0.32
CA VAL A 277 4.91 -12.82 -0.33
C VAL A 277 4.44 -13.15 1.07
N GLY A 278 3.13 -13.34 1.24
CA GLY A 278 2.54 -13.78 2.50
C GLY A 278 2.65 -15.28 2.72
N ALA A 279 2.86 -15.67 3.97
CA ALA A 279 2.90 -17.04 4.48
C ALA A 279 2.19 -17.08 5.85
N PRO A 280 0.85 -17.03 5.89
CA PRO A 280 0.07 -16.87 7.13
C PRO A 280 0.19 -18.04 8.10
N ALA A 281 0.70 -19.19 7.66
CA ALA A 281 0.87 -20.40 8.44
C ALA A 281 -0.41 -20.85 9.17
N PRO A 282 -1.50 -21.17 8.43
CA PRO A 282 -2.84 -21.43 9.02
C PRO A 282 -2.95 -22.75 9.80
N GLN A 283 -1.84 -23.46 10.02
CA GLN A 283 -1.85 -24.76 10.70
C GLN A 283 -1.66 -24.63 12.21
N ALA A 284 -2.53 -25.33 12.96
CA ALA A 284 -2.45 -25.44 14.40
C ALA A 284 -1.07 -25.93 14.89
N GLY A 285 -0.39 -25.12 15.70
CA GLY A 285 0.91 -25.43 16.29
C GLY A 285 2.12 -24.78 15.59
N VAL A 286 1.93 -24.22 14.39
CA VAL A 286 2.88 -23.25 13.80
C VAL A 286 2.53 -21.89 14.39
N ARG A 287 3.52 -21.26 15.01
CA ARG A 287 3.24 -20.25 16.00
C ARG A 287 2.83 -18.93 15.38
N LYS A 288 3.52 -18.41 14.36
CA LYS A 288 3.28 -17.06 13.84
C LYS A 288 3.39 -17.03 12.31
N GLY A 289 2.52 -16.28 11.66
CA GLY A 289 2.60 -16.03 10.22
C GLY A 289 3.81 -15.17 9.84
N ARG A 290 4.11 -15.09 8.54
CA ARG A 290 5.26 -14.37 7.99
C ARG A 290 4.91 -13.67 6.68
N ALA A 291 5.70 -12.66 6.36
CA ALA A 291 5.79 -12.11 5.02
C ALA A 291 7.25 -11.96 4.61
N TYR A 292 7.56 -12.28 3.36
CA TYR A 292 8.91 -12.32 2.83
C TYR A 292 9.05 -11.34 1.69
N VAL A 293 10.07 -10.50 1.72
CA VAL A 293 10.38 -9.56 0.64
C VAL A 293 11.53 -10.12 -0.18
N TYR A 294 11.36 -10.17 -1.50
CA TYR A 294 12.35 -10.69 -2.43
C TYR A 294 12.71 -9.67 -3.50
N SER A 295 13.98 -9.66 -3.87
CA SER A 295 14.47 -8.88 -5.00
C SER A 295 13.84 -9.39 -6.30
N GLY A 296 13.30 -8.48 -7.11
CA GLY A 296 12.73 -8.78 -8.42
C GLY A 296 13.77 -9.26 -9.44
N VAL A 297 15.00 -8.78 -9.36
CA VAL A 297 16.07 -9.22 -10.28
C VAL A 297 16.55 -10.63 -9.96
N SER A 298 16.82 -10.87 -8.67
CA SER A 298 17.64 -12.01 -8.25
C SER A 298 16.85 -13.13 -7.56
N GLY A 299 15.64 -12.84 -7.10
CA GLY A 299 14.88 -13.70 -6.19
C GLY A 299 15.54 -13.87 -4.82
N MET A 300 16.52 -13.01 -4.47
CA MET A 300 17.16 -13.04 -3.15
C MET A 300 16.23 -12.47 -2.10
N LEU A 301 16.22 -13.09 -0.91
CA LEU A 301 15.48 -12.59 0.24
C LEU A 301 16.09 -11.27 0.73
N LEU A 302 15.30 -10.20 0.69
CA LEU A 302 15.64 -8.89 1.21
C LEU A 302 15.20 -8.74 2.67
N MET A 303 13.99 -9.18 3.01
CA MET A 303 13.42 -9.05 4.36
C MET A 303 12.59 -10.27 4.79
N ASP A 304 12.65 -10.60 6.08
CA ASP A 304 11.85 -11.64 6.75
C ASP A 304 11.02 -10.96 7.85
N LEU A 305 9.78 -10.57 7.51
CA LEU A 305 8.82 -9.95 8.41
C LEU A 305 8.06 -11.03 9.17
N ARG A 306 7.96 -10.88 10.49
CA ARG A 306 7.44 -11.92 11.37
C ARG A 306 6.28 -11.40 12.20
N GLY A 307 5.18 -12.14 12.20
CA GLY A 307 4.09 -11.94 13.14
C GLY A 307 4.60 -12.02 14.58
N ASN A 308 3.96 -11.27 15.46
CA ASN A 308 4.35 -11.16 16.86
C ASN A 308 3.44 -11.96 17.80
N VAL A 309 2.25 -12.33 17.34
CA VAL A 309 1.24 -13.05 18.13
C VAL A 309 1.08 -14.47 17.58
N ASP A 310 0.83 -15.42 18.47
CA ASP A 310 0.59 -16.77 18.00
C ASP A 310 -0.80 -16.86 17.34
N HIS A 311 -0.89 -17.43 16.13
CA HIS A 311 -2.15 -17.64 15.38
C HIS A 311 -2.82 -16.35 14.88
N ASP A 312 -2.05 -15.25 14.76
CA ASP A 312 -2.54 -14.00 14.16
C ASP A 312 -2.74 -14.07 12.63
N GLU A 313 -2.20 -15.13 12.00
CA GLU A 313 -2.14 -15.30 10.55
C GLU A 313 -1.47 -14.12 9.84
N PHE A 314 -0.44 -13.52 10.45
CA PHE A 314 0.37 -12.48 9.81
C PHE A 314 0.84 -12.88 8.40
N GLY A 315 0.59 -12.04 7.39
CA GLY A 315 0.83 -12.39 6.00
C GLY A 315 -0.40 -12.99 5.30
N PHE A 316 -1.58 -12.91 5.92
CA PHE A 316 -2.83 -13.33 5.31
C PHE A 316 -3.09 -12.56 4.00
N ASP A 317 -2.88 -11.25 4.05
CA ASP A 317 -2.85 -10.37 2.87
C ASP A 317 -1.67 -9.39 2.97
N VAL A 318 -1.16 -8.94 1.83
CA VAL A 318 -0.01 -8.04 1.74
C VAL A 318 -0.21 -6.99 0.66
N ALA A 319 0.28 -5.79 0.91
CA ALA A 319 0.32 -4.67 -0.03
C ALA A 319 1.59 -3.84 0.19
N GLY A 320 1.94 -2.99 -0.77
CA GLY A 320 3.11 -2.12 -0.69
C GLY A 320 3.15 -1.12 -1.84
N GLY A 321 4.30 -0.48 -2.02
CA GLY A 321 4.58 0.36 -3.19
C GLY A 321 4.48 1.87 -2.95
N MET A 322 4.03 2.29 -1.76
CA MET A 322 3.94 3.71 -1.39
C MET A 322 4.80 4.04 -0.18
N ASP A 323 5.47 5.20 -0.20
CA ASP A 323 6.28 5.68 0.92
C ASP A 323 5.40 6.49 1.88
N VAL A 324 5.09 5.93 3.04
CA VAL A 324 4.18 6.55 4.01
C VAL A 324 4.92 7.45 4.98
N ASN A 325 6.22 7.24 5.21
CA ASN A 325 6.97 7.95 6.25
C ASN A 325 7.91 9.05 5.70
N GLY A 326 8.05 9.12 4.38
CA GLY A 326 8.83 10.11 3.64
C GLY A 326 10.33 9.84 3.56
N ASP A 327 10.82 8.68 4.03
CA ASP A 327 12.24 8.31 4.02
C ASP A 327 12.77 8.05 2.59
N GLY A 328 11.88 7.89 1.62
CA GLY A 328 12.16 7.68 0.20
C GLY A 328 12.28 6.24 -0.23
N TYR A 329 11.85 5.30 0.59
CA TYR A 329 11.66 3.90 0.25
C TYR A 329 10.16 3.57 0.28
N PRO A 330 9.64 2.83 -0.70
CA PRO A 330 8.27 2.33 -0.65
C PRO A 330 8.07 1.43 0.57
N ASP A 331 7.03 1.70 1.36
CA ASP A 331 6.67 0.93 2.55
C ASP A 331 5.69 -0.20 2.21
N MET A 332 5.38 -1.01 3.21
CA MET A 332 4.59 -2.25 3.06
C MET A 332 3.53 -2.35 4.16
N VAL A 333 2.42 -3.01 3.85
CA VAL A 333 1.36 -3.33 4.82
C VAL A 333 1.11 -4.83 4.81
N VAL A 334 1.02 -5.42 6.00
CA VAL A 334 0.78 -6.86 6.18
C VAL A 334 -0.43 -7.08 7.08
N GLY A 335 -1.44 -7.80 6.58
CA GLY A 335 -2.65 -8.17 7.30
C GLY A 335 -2.46 -9.40 8.20
N ALA A 336 -3.11 -9.39 9.35
CA ALA A 336 -3.17 -10.47 10.33
C ALA A 336 -4.58 -10.51 10.95
N HIS A 337 -5.52 -11.11 10.23
CA HIS A 337 -6.95 -10.94 10.51
C HIS A 337 -7.45 -11.58 11.83
N PHE A 338 -6.64 -12.42 12.46
CA PHE A 338 -6.92 -13.01 13.77
C PHE A 338 -6.05 -12.40 14.87
N GLY A 339 -5.32 -11.33 14.55
CA GLY A 339 -4.56 -10.53 15.50
C GLY A 339 -5.43 -9.86 16.57
N GLY A 340 -4.77 -9.26 17.56
CA GLY A 340 -5.44 -8.57 18.67
C GLY A 340 -5.95 -9.49 19.80
N SER A 341 -6.80 -8.93 20.64
CA SER A 341 -7.47 -9.59 21.77
C SER A 341 -8.93 -9.96 21.45
N LEU A 342 -9.19 -11.23 21.11
CA LEU A 342 -10.49 -11.73 20.59
C LEU A 342 -10.73 -11.43 19.11
N GLU A 343 -9.71 -11.65 18.27
CA GLU A 343 -9.85 -11.63 16.81
C GLU A 343 -10.39 -10.28 16.28
N GLN A 344 -10.02 -9.15 16.90
CA GLN A 344 -10.28 -7.84 16.25
C GLN A 344 -9.59 -7.77 14.88
N GLY A 345 -8.48 -8.49 14.72
CA GLY A 345 -7.59 -8.39 13.58
C GLY A 345 -6.66 -7.19 13.67
N ALA A 346 -5.57 -7.25 12.92
CA ALA A 346 -4.57 -6.19 12.84
C ALA A 346 -3.98 -6.06 11.43
N ALA A 347 -3.48 -4.87 11.11
CA ALA A 347 -2.60 -4.60 9.97
C ALA A 347 -1.31 -3.94 10.45
N PHE A 348 -0.18 -4.35 9.89
CA PHE A 348 1.15 -3.91 10.29
C PHE A 348 1.81 -3.16 9.15
N VAL A 349 2.15 -1.89 9.37
CA VAL A 349 2.85 -1.05 8.41
C VAL A 349 4.36 -1.17 8.67
N HIS A 350 5.13 -1.57 7.66
CA HIS A 350 6.58 -1.81 7.74
C HIS A 350 7.34 -0.89 6.78
N SER A 351 8.48 -0.38 7.25
CA SER A 351 9.36 0.45 6.43
C SER A 351 10.03 -0.37 5.34
N GLY A 352 10.06 0.16 4.12
CA GLY A 352 10.81 -0.43 3.02
C GLY A 352 12.32 -0.30 3.13
N LEU A 353 12.82 0.62 3.97
CA LEU A 353 14.24 0.82 4.11
C LEU A 353 14.91 -0.34 4.88
N ASP A 354 14.27 -0.84 5.94
CA ASP A 354 14.89 -1.78 6.88
C ASP A 354 13.92 -2.84 7.45
N GLY A 355 12.65 -2.85 7.03
CA GLY A 355 11.63 -3.78 7.50
C GLY A 355 11.11 -3.49 8.92
N ARG A 356 11.50 -2.37 9.53
CA ARG A 356 11.04 -1.97 10.87
C ARG A 356 9.53 -1.72 10.85
N LEU A 357 8.86 -2.07 11.95
CA LEU A 357 7.47 -1.72 12.17
C LEU A 357 7.30 -0.20 12.35
N LEU A 358 6.48 0.42 11.51
CA LEU A 358 6.06 1.82 11.57
C LEU A 358 4.78 1.97 12.40
N ALA A 359 3.81 1.07 12.22
CA ALA A 359 2.57 1.06 12.98
C ALA A 359 1.93 -0.33 13.06
N GLU A 360 1.25 -0.58 14.17
CA GLU A 360 0.30 -1.67 14.34
C GLU A 360 -1.11 -1.06 14.44
N LEU A 361 -1.94 -1.31 13.43
CA LEU A 361 -3.30 -0.84 13.32
C LEU A 361 -4.22 -1.99 13.72
N VAL A 362 -5.07 -1.79 14.74
CA VAL A 362 -5.89 -2.87 15.33
C VAL A 362 -7.38 -2.54 15.13
N GLY A 363 -8.19 -3.56 14.82
CA GLY A 363 -9.64 -3.41 14.72
C GLY A 363 -10.28 -2.90 16.01
N GLU A 364 -11.38 -2.15 15.91
CA GLU A 364 -11.98 -1.50 17.08
C GLU A 364 -12.76 -2.48 17.95
N THR A 365 -13.43 -3.47 17.34
CA THR A 365 -14.30 -4.42 18.05
C THR A 365 -13.91 -5.89 17.87
N PRO A 366 -14.19 -6.76 18.87
CA PRO A 366 -13.95 -8.19 18.75
C PRO A 366 -14.61 -8.79 17.51
N PHE A 367 -13.90 -9.68 16.83
CA PHE A 367 -14.35 -10.35 15.60
C PHE A 367 -14.54 -9.44 14.37
N ASP A 368 -14.01 -8.22 14.37
CA ASP A 368 -13.98 -7.37 13.16
C ASP A 368 -13.17 -8.02 12.02
N LEU A 369 -12.18 -8.85 12.35
CA LEU A 369 -11.24 -9.43 11.40
C LEU A 369 -10.53 -8.34 10.56
N PHE A 370 -10.14 -7.23 11.19
CA PHE A 370 -9.37 -6.14 10.59
C PHE A 370 -8.05 -6.67 10.01
N GLY A 371 -7.66 -6.19 8.83
CA GLY A 371 -6.49 -6.72 8.13
C GLY A 371 -6.76 -8.02 7.37
N HIS A 372 -8.04 -8.33 7.10
CA HIS A 372 -8.40 -9.44 6.20
C HIS A 372 -8.02 -9.14 4.75
N ALA A 373 -8.10 -7.87 4.33
CA ALA A 373 -7.44 -7.38 3.14
C ALA A 373 -6.80 -6.04 3.45
N VAL A 374 -5.65 -5.76 2.84
CA VAL A 374 -4.90 -4.51 3.01
C VAL A 374 -4.51 -3.98 1.65
N ALA A 375 -4.53 -2.66 1.46
CA ALA A 375 -4.05 -1.98 0.25
C ALA A 375 -3.33 -0.69 0.65
N MET A 376 -2.57 -0.12 -0.28
CA MET A 376 -2.02 1.23 -0.16
C MET A 376 -2.55 2.08 -1.31
N THR A 377 -2.68 3.38 -1.08
CA THR A 377 -3.10 4.35 -2.10
C THR A 377 -2.12 5.53 -2.11
N PRO A 378 -1.86 6.16 -3.27
CA PRO A 378 -0.73 7.08 -3.42
C PRO A 378 -0.68 8.28 -2.47
N ASP A 379 -1.75 9.08 -2.39
CA ASP A 379 -1.83 10.25 -1.51
C ASP A 379 -3.27 10.78 -1.55
N VAL A 380 -4.04 10.57 -0.48
CA VAL A 380 -5.47 10.94 -0.39
C VAL A 380 -5.70 12.28 0.31
N ASN A 381 -4.64 12.88 0.85
CA ASN A 381 -4.71 14.09 1.67
C ASN A 381 -3.79 15.22 1.14
N SER A 382 -3.15 14.98 -0.01
CA SER A 382 -2.18 15.86 -0.67
C SER A 382 -0.92 16.14 0.17
N ASP A 383 -0.58 15.25 1.11
CA ASP A 383 0.64 15.36 1.93
C ASP A 383 1.87 14.70 1.30
N GLY A 384 1.73 14.15 0.10
CA GLY A 384 2.77 13.56 -0.74
C GLY A 384 3.33 12.24 -0.20
N LEU A 385 2.63 11.62 0.74
CA LEU A 385 2.93 10.31 1.31
C LEU A 385 1.77 9.35 1.01
N GLY A 386 2.11 8.06 0.99
CA GLY A 386 1.12 7.00 0.85
C GLY A 386 0.18 6.87 2.03
N ASP A 387 -1.03 6.42 1.76
CA ASP A 387 -2.03 6.08 2.78
C ASP A 387 -2.37 4.59 2.75
N VAL A 388 -2.98 4.12 3.84
CA VAL A 388 -3.25 2.69 4.07
C VAL A 388 -4.75 2.44 4.11
N VAL A 389 -5.21 1.46 3.32
CA VAL A 389 -6.60 1.01 3.32
C VAL A 389 -6.67 -0.37 3.95
N VAL A 390 -7.59 -0.57 4.89
CA VAL A 390 -7.77 -1.86 5.57
C VAL A 390 -9.22 -2.30 5.60
N TYR A 391 -9.43 -3.54 5.20
CA TYR A 391 -10.72 -4.22 5.25
C TYR A 391 -10.89 -5.02 6.54
N SER A 392 -12.06 -4.87 7.16
CA SER A 392 -12.56 -5.68 8.27
C SER A 392 -13.68 -6.59 7.78
N HIS A 393 -13.41 -7.88 7.63
CA HIS A 393 -14.41 -8.83 7.10
C HIS A 393 -15.60 -9.03 8.03
N GLY A 394 -15.31 -9.15 9.31
CA GLY A 394 -16.25 -9.46 10.38
C GLY A 394 -17.08 -8.27 10.87
N ALA A 395 -16.84 -7.07 10.33
CA ALA A 395 -17.38 -5.85 10.89
C ALA A 395 -18.91 -5.79 10.86
N ASP A 396 -19.46 -5.39 12.02
CA ASP A 396 -20.90 -5.30 12.32
C ASP A 396 -21.40 -3.84 12.43
N TYR A 397 -20.64 -2.84 11.95
CA TYR A 397 -20.94 -1.41 12.17
C TYR A 397 -22.22 -0.91 11.48
N GLY A 398 -22.49 -1.41 10.28
CA GLY A 398 -23.71 -1.08 9.53
C GLY A 398 -24.76 -2.19 9.61
N ALA A 399 -24.39 -3.40 9.17
CA ALA A 399 -25.19 -4.61 9.29
C ALA A 399 -24.32 -5.81 9.71
N SER A 400 -24.96 -6.91 10.11
CA SER A 400 -24.24 -8.05 10.66
C SER A 400 -23.30 -8.70 9.63
N ASN A 401 -22.01 -8.71 9.94
CA ASN A 401 -20.92 -9.27 9.16
C ASN A 401 -20.95 -8.73 7.72
N ALA A 402 -21.29 -7.44 7.60
CA ALA A 402 -21.41 -6.76 6.32
C ALA A 402 -20.03 -6.37 5.78
N GLY A 403 -19.06 -6.17 6.67
CA GLY A 403 -17.72 -5.70 6.37
C GLY A 403 -17.60 -4.18 6.44
N SER A 404 -16.36 -3.69 6.60
CA SER A 404 -16.04 -2.25 6.55
C SER A 404 -14.66 -1.99 5.96
N VAL A 405 -14.51 -0.82 5.34
CA VAL A 405 -13.24 -0.33 4.78
C VAL A 405 -12.81 0.91 5.55
N ASN A 406 -11.58 0.90 6.03
CA ASN A 406 -10.96 1.98 6.79
C ASN A 406 -9.84 2.58 5.95
N LEU A 407 -9.88 3.89 5.69
CA LEU A 407 -8.76 4.62 5.11
C LEU A 407 -8.02 5.34 6.25
N LEU A 408 -6.76 4.97 6.44
CA LEU A 408 -5.88 5.49 7.48
C LEU A 408 -4.74 6.27 6.86
N GLU A 409 -4.48 7.45 7.42
CA GLU A 409 -3.44 8.38 6.97
C GLU A 409 -2.39 8.57 8.07
N LEU A 410 -1.17 8.89 7.65
CA LEU A 410 -0.11 9.32 8.56
C LEU A 410 -0.16 10.85 8.69
N HIS A 411 -0.62 11.34 9.83
CA HIS A 411 -0.56 12.77 10.16
C HIS A 411 0.89 13.19 10.43
N SER A 412 1.55 13.73 9.40
CA SER A 412 2.91 14.27 9.52
C SER A 412 2.95 15.48 10.45
N TYR A 413 3.85 15.45 11.43
CA TYR A 413 4.14 16.59 12.31
C TYR A 413 4.83 17.78 11.62
N LEU A 414 5.10 17.68 10.31
CA LEU A 414 5.68 18.73 9.49
C LEU A 414 4.96 18.80 8.15
N THR A 415 4.52 20.01 7.79
CA THR A 415 4.04 20.34 6.45
C THR A 415 4.84 21.51 5.88
N ALA A 416 4.89 21.62 4.55
CA ALA A 416 5.52 22.76 3.88
C ALA A 416 4.74 23.20 2.63
N ASP A 417 4.63 24.52 2.46
CA ASP A 417 4.01 25.15 1.29
C ASP A 417 4.85 26.38 0.83
N PRO A 418 5.29 26.43 -0.44
CA PRO A 418 5.07 25.45 -1.51
C PRO A 418 6.05 24.27 -1.48
N ARG A 419 5.64 23.16 -2.11
CA ARG A 419 6.46 21.94 -2.31
C ARG A 419 7.35 21.98 -3.55
N LYS A 420 7.22 23.04 -4.34
CA LYS A 420 8.10 23.36 -5.48
C LYS A 420 8.52 24.81 -5.36
N VAL A 421 9.80 25.09 -5.60
CA VAL A 421 10.36 26.44 -5.55
C VAL A 421 11.11 26.75 -6.83
N SER A 422 10.81 27.87 -7.48
CA SER A 422 11.61 28.34 -8.63
C SER A 422 12.93 28.97 -8.18
N ALA A 423 14.04 28.45 -8.69
CA ALA A 423 15.36 29.01 -8.48
C ALA A 423 15.51 30.39 -9.13
N ALA A 424 14.93 30.61 -10.31
CA ALA A 424 14.98 31.90 -10.99
C ALA A 424 14.15 32.99 -10.28
N ALA A 425 12.90 32.68 -9.90
CA ALA A 425 12.02 33.67 -9.28
C ALA A 425 12.34 33.89 -7.79
N GLY A 426 12.79 32.83 -7.10
CA GLY A 426 12.82 32.80 -5.65
C GLY A 426 11.42 32.68 -5.06
N GLU A 427 11.34 32.17 -3.84
CA GLU A 427 10.07 31.89 -3.18
C GLU A 427 10.22 31.83 -1.66
N THR A 428 9.10 31.96 -0.98
CA THR A 428 9.01 31.80 0.48
C THR A 428 8.33 30.47 0.77
N VAL A 429 9.01 29.61 1.52
CA VAL A 429 8.45 28.35 2.01
C VAL A 429 8.04 28.53 3.47
N THR A 430 6.79 28.25 3.76
CA THR A 430 6.28 28.16 5.13
C THR A 430 6.32 26.71 5.59
N PHE A 431 6.94 26.47 6.74
CA PHE A 431 6.93 25.18 7.43
C PHE A 431 6.04 25.31 8.67
N ALA A 432 5.00 24.49 8.73
CA ALA A 432 4.14 24.37 9.90
C ALA A 432 4.43 23.04 10.60
N LEU A 433 4.60 23.12 11.92
CA LEU A 433 4.80 22.00 12.81
C LEU A 433 3.53 21.84 13.64
N ASP A 434 3.07 20.61 13.76
CA ASP A 434 1.85 20.21 14.49
C ASP A 434 2.18 18.92 15.25
N PHE A 435 2.98 19.06 16.32
CA PHE A 435 3.27 17.94 17.20
C PHE A 435 2.12 17.78 18.19
N PRO A 436 1.88 16.57 18.74
CA PRO A 436 0.79 16.37 19.68
C PRO A 436 0.96 17.24 20.93
N ASP A 437 -0.16 17.62 21.58
CA ASP A 437 -0.21 18.42 22.84
C ASP A 437 0.79 17.96 23.92
N SER A 438 1.16 16.67 23.93
CA SER A 438 2.16 16.11 24.84
C SER A 438 3.59 16.66 24.64
N GLU A 439 3.86 17.30 23.51
CA GLU A 439 5.12 17.99 23.20
C GLU A 439 5.08 19.49 23.50
N ALA A 440 3.95 20.04 23.96
CA ALA A 440 3.80 21.46 24.28
C ALA A 440 4.93 21.98 25.18
N GLY A 441 5.51 23.14 24.83
CA GLY A 441 6.60 23.77 25.58
C GLY A 441 7.98 23.11 25.40
N LYS A 442 8.11 22.06 24.58
CA LYS A 442 9.43 21.47 24.25
C LYS A 442 10.13 22.25 23.15
N VAL A 443 11.43 22.03 23.04
CA VAL A 443 12.24 22.59 21.95
C VAL A 443 11.97 21.78 20.69
N TRP A 444 11.72 22.46 19.59
CA TRP A 444 11.69 21.84 18.27
C TRP A 444 12.93 22.22 17.45
N GLN A 445 13.30 21.38 16.50
CA GLN A 445 14.32 21.66 15.51
C GLN A 445 13.89 21.18 14.12
N LEU A 446 14.03 22.05 13.12
CA LEU A 446 13.87 21.70 11.72
C LEU A 446 15.21 21.23 11.16
N LEU A 447 15.19 20.06 10.53
CA LEU A 447 16.34 19.38 9.95
C LEU A 447 16.19 19.32 8.44
N LEU A 448 17.33 19.34 7.74
CA LEU A 448 17.40 19.41 6.28
C LEU A 448 18.51 18.49 5.76
N SER A 449 18.19 17.65 4.78
CA SER A 449 19.15 16.84 4.02
C SER A 449 18.97 17.00 2.51
N THR A 450 19.94 16.54 1.71
CA THR A 450 19.88 16.60 0.25
C THR A 450 19.41 15.27 -0.33
N ASP A 451 18.80 15.35 -1.51
CA ASP A 451 18.46 14.38 -2.59
C ASP A 451 18.43 12.88 -2.34
N ARG A 452 19.28 12.33 -1.49
CA ARG A 452 19.25 10.91 -1.15
C ARG A 452 18.29 10.65 0.00
N ALA A 453 17.28 9.87 -0.33
CA ALA A 453 16.45 9.13 0.60
C ALA A 453 17.28 8.31 1.60
N GLY A 454 16.76 8.16 2.80
CA GLY A 454 17.39 7.40 3.86
C GLY A 454 16.92 7.87 5.23
N GLN A 455 17.49 7.28 6.26
CA GLN A 455 17.11 7.51 7.65
C GLN A 455 18.35 7.58 8.52
N ILE A 456 18.28 8.39 9.58
CA ILE A 456 19.24 8.36 10.68
C ILE A 456 18.52 8.05 11.98
N THR A 457 19.27 7.53 12.95
CA THR A 457 18.74 7.31 14.30
C THR A 457 19.53 8.15 15.29
N ILE A 458 18.84 9.01 16.04
CA ILE A 458 19.42 9.85 17.10
C ILE A 458 18.65 9.61 18.39
N GLY A 459 19.33 9.20 19.45
CA GLY A 459 18.68 8.96 20.75
C GLY A 459 17.62 7.84 20.70
N GLY A 460 17.71 6.96 19.72
CA GLY A 460 16.70 5.95 19.40
C GLY A 460 15.66 6.41 18.40
N VAL A 461 15.41 7.71 18.22
CA VAL A 461 14.39 8.21 17.29
C VAL A 461 14.89 8.16 15.86
N HIS A 462 14.07 7.58 14.99
CA HIS A 462 14.32 7.50 13.56
C HIS A 462 13.88 8.79 12.88
N ILE A 463 14.72 9.37 12.04
CA ILE A 463 14.45 10.62 11.35
C ILE A 463 14.61 10.34 9.85
N PRO A 464 13.60 10.63 8.99
CA PRO A 464 13.57 10.28 7.57
C PRO A 464 14.49 11.19 6.73
N LEU A 465 15.74 11.29 7.13
CA LEU A 465 16.80 12.06 6.48
C LEU A 465 18.09 11.25 6.44
N MET A 466 18.84 11.38 5.36
CA MET A 466 20.21 10.85 5.29
C MET A 466 21.21 11.79 5.98
N LEU A 467 22.23 11.21 6.63
CA LEU A 467 23.38 11.97 7.13
C LEU A 467 24.18 12.62 5.98
N SER A 468 23.92 13.90 5.73
CA SER A 468 24.58 14.71 4.71
C SER A 468 25.41 15.86 5.33
N PRO A 469 26.34 16.48 4.58
CA PRO A 469 26.99 17.72 5.02
C PRO A 469 25.99 18.83 5.35
N LEU A 470 24.86 18.88 4.62
CA LEU A 470 23.79 19.84 4.86
C LEU A 470 23.10 19.56 6.19
N LEU A 471 22.78 18.30 6.49
CA LEU A 471 22.18 17.93 7.79
C LEU A 471 23.11 18.26 8.97
N ARG A 472 24.41 17.95 8.84
CA ARG A 472 25.41 18.33 9.85
C ARG A 472 25.49 19.85 10.05
N ARG A 473 25.33 20.61 8.97
CA ARG A 473 25.31 22.07 9.03
C ARG A 473 24.05 22.57 9.74
N THR A 474 22.88 22.03 9.43
CA THR A 474 21.61 22.38 10.10
C THR A 474 21.64 22.11 11.60
N LEU A 475 22.40 21.10 12.04
CA LEU A 475 22.60 20.79 13.46
C LEU A 475 23.57 21.75 14.19
N LEU A 476 24.41 22.50 13.48
CA LEU A 476 25.49 23.31 14.06
C LEU A 476 25.38 24.81 13.77
N ASP A 477 25.17 25.17 12.50
CA ASP A 477 25.13 26.53 11.96
C ASP A 477 24.11 26.58 10.79
N PRO A 478 22.81 26.65 11.11
CA PRO A 478 21.74 26.56 10.11
C PRO A 478 21.84 27.67 9.05
N PRO A 479 21.42 27.39 7.80
CA PRO A 479 21.47 28.40 6.75
C PRO A 479 20.68 29.68 7.11
N ALA A 480 21.23 30.85 6.83
CA ALA A 480 20.60 32.15 7.15
C ALA A 480 19.31 32.47 6.35
N ILE A 481 18.83 31.54 5.53
CA ILE A 481 17.57 31.68 4.77
C ILE A 481 16.35 31.46 5.65
N PHE A 482 16.49 30.81 6.80
CA PHE A 482 15.40 30.54 7.73
C PHE A 482 15.21 31.71 8.70
N SER A 483 13.96 32.03 9.04
CA SER A 483 13.65 32.91 10.18
C SER A 483 14.13 32.31 11.50
N SER A 484 14.01 30.98 11.62
CA SER A 484 14.56 30.16 12.70
C SER A 484 14.59 28.69 12.25
N THR A 485 15.50 27.89 12.77
CA THR A 485 15.46 26.41 12.58
C THR A 485 15.22 25.67 13.88
N SER A 486 14.93 26.42 14.95
CA SER A 486 14.59 25.88 16.26
C SER A 486 13.77 26.90 17.02
N GLY A 487 12.96 26.42 17.95
CA GLY A 487 12.14 27.25 18.82
C GLY A 487 11.52 26.43 19.92
N VAL A 488 10.46 26.96 20.52
CA VAL A 488 9.67 26.26 21.54
C VAL A 488 8.27 26.06 20.96
N LEU A 489 7.73 24.86 21.09
CA LEU A 489 6.37 24.53 20.69
C LEU A 489 5.37 25.27 21.60
N ASP A 490 4.28 25.75 21.02
CA ASP A 490 3.25 26.45 21.77
C ASP A 490 2.40 25.48 22.63
N PRO A 491 1.38 25.97 23.38
CA PRO A 491 0.55 25.11 24.22
C PRO A 491 -0.24 24.00 23.50
N SER A 492 -0.38 24.09 22.18
CA SER A 492 -1.03 23.09 21.32
C SER A 492 -0.01 22.18 20.62
N GLY A 493 1.28 22.34 20.91
CA GLY A 493 2.32 21.57 20.22
C GLY A 493 2.69 22.12 18.84
N ASP A 494 2.28 23.36 18.54
CA ASP A 494 2.47 23.95 17.22
C ASP A 494 3.71 24.85 17.16
N ALA A 495 4.26 24.98 15.95
CA ALA A 495 5.20 26.04 15.61
C ALA A 495 5.19 26.36 14.13
N MET A 496 5.74 27.54 13.78
CA MET A 496 5.89 27.94 12.39
C MET A 496 7.30 28.50 12.17
N THR A 497 7.89 28.18 11.02
CA THR A 497 9.09 28.85 10.52
C THR A 497 9.05 29.04 9.02
N ILE A 498 9.81 29.99 8.52
CA ILE A 498 9.81 30.40 7.12
C ILE A 498 11.22 30.33 6.57
N ALA A 499 11.38 29.74 5.39
CA ALA A 499 12.60 29.86 4.58
C ALA A 499 12.36 30.82 3.42
N THR A 500 13.20 31.85 3.28
CA THR A 500 13.14 32.78 2.14
C THR A 500 14.30 32.51 1.19
N LEU A 501 13.97 32.00 0.00
CA LEU A 501 14.91 31.75 -1.08
C LEU A 501 14.80 32.90 -2.09
N ALA A 502 15.68 33.88 -2.03
CA ALA A 502 15.67 34.96 -3.02
C ALA A 502 16.06 34.45 -4.41
N ALA A 503 15.66 35.19 -5.45
CA ALA A 503 16.00 34.90 -6.84
C ALA A 503 17.49 34.53 -7.01
N GLY A 504 17.74 33.36 -7.58
CA GLY A 504 19.07 32.81 -7.83
C GLY A 504 19.72 32.09 -6.64
N GLN A 505 19.24 32.23 -5.40
CA GLN A 505 19.85 31.60 -4.22
C GLN A 505 19.70 30.08 -4.22
N ALA A 506 18.62 29.55 -4.78
CA ALA A 506 18.37 28.12 -4.89
C ALA A 506 18.97 27.49 -6.16
N SER A 507 19.68 28.25 -7.02
CA SER A 507 20.22 27.75 -8.31
C SER A 507 21.13 26.53 -8.15
N ALA A 508 21.87 26.45 -7.03
CA ALA A 508 22.75 25.32 -6.74
C ALA A 508 21.98 24.03 -6.37
N TRP A 509 20.68 24.13 -6.11
CA TRP A 509 19.80 23.03 -5.74
C TRP A 509 18.83 22.64 -6.85
N VAL A 510 18.86 23.30 -8.01
CA VAL A 510 18.05 22.91 -9.17
C VAL A 510 18.36 21.45 -9.54
N GLY A 511 17.32 20.64 -9.65
CA GLY A 511 17.44 19.20 -9.93
C GLY A 511 17.75 18.34 -8.70
N PHE A 512 17.91 18.93 -7.52
CA PHE A 512 17.95 18.23 -6.24
C PHE A 512 16.59 18.31 -5.54
N THR A 513 16.23 17.26 -4.80
CA THR A 513 15.11 17.29 -3.86
C THR A 513 15.64 17.65 -2.49
N LEU A 514 15.18 18.76 -1.93
CA LEU A 514 15.45 19.10 -0.53
C LEU A 514 14.49 18.31 0.36
N ARG A 515 15.04 17.61 1.36
CA ARG A 515 14.27 16.79 2.29
C ARG A 515 14.32 17.38 3.68
N PHE A 516 13.17 17.51 4.32
CA PHE A 516 13.00 18.13 5.63
C PHE A 516 12.36 17.17 6.60
N ALA A 517 12.76 17.24 7.86
CA ALA A 517 12.05 16.61 8.97
C ALA A 517 12.13 17.52 10.17
N ALA A 518 11.09 17.55 11.00
CA ALA A 518 11.11 18.22 12.29
C ALA A 518 11.28 17.20 13.41
N VAL A 519 11.91 17.61 14.49
CA VAL A 519 11.99 16.81 15.72
C VAL A 519 11.59 17.64 16.93
N SER A 520 10.88 17.01 17.88
CA SER A 520 10.74 17.52 19.23
C SER A 520 11.89 16.98 20.10
N LEU A 521 12.39 17.79 21.04
CA LEU A 521 13.58 17.48 21.83
C LEU A 521 13.31 17.55 23.34
N ASP A 522 13.85 16.60 24.08
CA ASP A 522 14.16 16.76 25.51
C ASP A 522 15.50 17.48 25.68
N LEU A 523 15.56 18.39 26.65
CA LEU A 523 16.79 19.10 26.96
C LEU A 523 17.88 18.14 27.48
N PRO A 524 19.13 18.27 27.02
CA PRO A 524 19.63 19.34 26.17
C PRO A 524 19.51 19.14 24.65
N SER A 525 19.27 17.93 24.13
CA SER A 525 19.25 17.68 22.66
C SER A 525 18.79 16.26 22.25
N ASN A 526 18.02 15.54 23.07
CA ASN A 526 17.60 14.18 22.74
C ASN A 526 16.26 14.21 22.02
N PRO A 527 16.17 13.76 20.75
CA PRO A 527 14.89 13.69 20.06
C PRO A 527 13.91 12.77 20.77
N ARG A 528 12.63 13.14 20.73
CA ARG A 528 11.51 12.33 21.22
C ARG A 528 10.62 11.85 20.09
N LEU A 529 10.11 12.79 19.30
CA LEU A 529 9.30 12.54 18.12
C LEU A 529 9.96 13.16 16.89
N SER A 530 9.62 12.61 15.74
CA SER A 530 10.06 13.08 14.43
C SER A 530 8.91 13.08 13.46
N SER A 531 8.79 14.12 12.65
CA SER A 531 7.83 14.17 11.54
C SER A 531 8.19 13.18 10.42
N ALA A 532 7.26 12.95 9.50
CA ALA A 532 7.58 12.39 8.20
C ALA A 532 8.46 13.35 7.39
N GLY A 533 9.08 12.79 6.35
CA GLY A 533 9.93 13.51 5.43
C GLY A 533 9.12 14.39 4.48
N VAL A 534 9.27 15.71 4.57
CA VAL A 534 8.71 16.65 3.59
C VAL A 534 9.71 16.92 2.47
N ARG A 535 9.24 16.91 1.22
CA ARG A 535 10.07 17.12 0.02
C ARG A 535 9.74 18.45 -0.63
N ILE A 536 10.79 19.20 -0.96
CA ILE A 536 10.68 20.41 -1.76
C ILE A 536 11.57 20.27 -2.98
N ALA A 537 10.95 20.31 -4.16
CA ALA A 537 11.67 20.30 -5.42
C ALA A 537 12.08 21.72 -5.81
N VAL A 538 13.35 21.91 -6.17
CA VAL A 538 13.84 23.18 -6.71
C VAL A 538 13.86 23.09 -8.22
N VAL A 539 13.00 23.89 -8.87
CA VAL A 539 12.84 23.94 -10.33
C VAL A 539 13.58 25.15 -10.91
N PRO A 540 13.96 25.13 -12.21
CA PRO A 540 14.67 26.23 -12.85
C PRO A 540 14.06 27.62 -12.66
#